data_AF-A0AB36TR97-F1
#
_entry.id   AF-A0AB36TR97-F1
#
_cell.length_a   1.000
_cell.length_b   1.000
_cell.length_c   1.000
_cell.angle_alpha   90.00
_cell.angle_beta   90.00
_cell.angle_gamma   90.00
#
_symmetry.space_group_name_H-M   'P 1'
#
loop_
_entity.id
_entity.type
_entity.pdbx_description
1 polymer ?
#
loop_
_entity_poly.entity_id
_entity_poly.type
_entity_poly.pdbx_seq_one_letter_code
_entity_poly.pdbx_strand_id
1 'polypeptide(L)'
;MEQNPSLQENTRSKPKKNKKKIKIIISAILFVLLIGGGYTWFLVNKASSAVRNAAHDLARGDKSDLRDKAVKPITNNVSVLIMGVDESDVRGKEYGEAIRTDALLLATFNKDSKTVKLLSIPRDTYTYIPIEKKKDK
;
A
#
# COMPACT_ATOMS: atom_id res chain seq x y z
N MET A 1 20.09 20.89 87.30
CA MET A 1 20.05 21.95 86.26
C MET A 1 21.39 21.86 85.58
N GLU A 2 21.53 21.56 84.30
CA GLU A 2 20.75 22.01 83.13
C GLU A 2 20.63 20.89 82.09
N GLN A 3 19.46 20.80 81.45
CA GLN A 3 19.21 19.96 80.28
C GLN A 3 19.65 20.74 79.03
N ASN A 4 20.48 20.14 78.19
CA ASN A 4 20.83 20.70 76.88
C ASN A 4 19.76 20.23 75.87
N PRO A 5 19.07 21.12 75.14
CA PRO A 5 17.98 20.74 74.26
C PRO A 5 18.51 20.06 73.00
N SER A 6 17.99 18.88 72.70
CA SER A 6 18.30 18.13 71.50
C SER A 6 17.81 18.89 70.26
N LEU A 7 18.73 19.17 69.34
CA LEU A 7 18.43 19.66 68.00
C LEU A 7 17.64 18.59 67.24
N GLN A 8 16.34 18.81 67.09
CA GLN A 8 15.51 17.98 66.22
C GLN A 8 15.83 18.31 64.76
N GLU A 9 16.56 17.41 64.11
CA GLU A 9 16.80 17.45 62.67
C GLU A 9 15.50 17.14 61.92
N ASN A 10 14.83 18.19 61.44
CA ASN A 10 13.64 18.08 60.60
C ASN A 10 14.04 17.56 59.21
N THR A 11 14.06 16.25 59.06
CA THR A 11 14.21 15.61 57.75
C THR A 11 12.90 15.73 56.98
N ARG A 12 12.77 16.83 56.21
CA ARG A 12 11.73 16.95 55.18
C ARG A 12 11.92 15.83 54.16
N SER A 13 11.15 14.75 54.30
CA SER A 13 11.12 13.66 53.33
C SER A 13 10.61 14.21 51.99
N LYS A 14 11.48 14.21 50.97
CA LYS A 14 11.06 14.51 49.59
C LYS A 14 10.04 13.44 49.18
N PRO A 15 8.89 13.79 48.58
CA PRO A 15 7.94 12.79 48.13
C PRO A 15 8.65 11.89 47.13
N LYS A 16 8.87 10.61 47.49
CA LYS A 16 9.37 9.58 46.58
C LYS A 16 8.37 9.50 45.44
N LYS A 17 8.64 10.19 44.32
CA LYS A 17 7.88 10.01 43.07
C LYS A 17 7.81 8.51 42.83
N ASN A 18 6.59 7.97 42.77
CA ASN A 18 6.33 6.54 42.69
C ASN A 18 6.90 5.99 41.38
N LYS A 19 8.20 5.66 41.36
CA LYS A 19 8.94 5.15 40.20
C LYS A 19 8.26 3.93 39.58
N LYS A 20 7.48 3.18 40.38
CA LYS A 20 6.61 2.08 39.95
C LYS A 20 5.51 2.53 38.97
N LYS A 21 4.82 3.66 39.22
CA LYS A 21 3.76 4.19 38.33
C LYS A 21 4.33 4.64 36.98
N ILE A 22 5.50 5.29 36.99
CA ILE A 22 6.19 5.70 35.76
C ILE A 22 6.62 4.48 34.94
N LYS A 23 7.17 3.44 35.58
CA LYS A 23 7.51 2.17 34.90
C LYS A 23 6.29 1.49 34.26
N ILE A 24 5.14 1.51 34.93
CA ILE A 24 3.89 0.95 34.39
C ILE A 24 3.42 1.73 33.16
N ILE A 25 3.44 3.06 33.21
CA ILE A 25 3.05 3.90 32.06
C ILE A 25 3.97 3.67 30.86
N ILE A 26 5.28 3.61 31.08
CA ILE A 26 6.26 3.34 30.01
C ILE A 26 6.04 1.94 29.42
N SER A 27 5.80 0.94 30.27
CA SER A 27 5.48 -0.43 29.83
C SER A 27 4.20 -0.49 29.00
N ALA A 28 3.15 0.24 29.39
CA ALA A 28 1.90 0.30 28.63
C ALA A 28 2.09 0.96 27.27
N ILE A 29 2.85 2.07 27.19
CA ILE A 29 3.16 2.75 25.93
C ILE A 29 3.97 1.82 25.01
N LEU A 30 4.98 1.13 25.54
CA LEU A 30 5.79 0.19 24.76
C LEU A 30 4.94 -0.97 24.22
N PHE A 31 4.00 -1.47 25.03
CA PHE A 31 3.08 -2.52 24.61
C PHE A 31 2.15 -2.06 23.48
N VAL A 32 1.61 -0.84 23.57
CA VAL A 32 0.80 -0.23 22.50
C VAL A 32 1.62 -0.01 21.23
N LEU A 33 2.87 0.46 21.36
CA LEU A 33 3.77 0.62 20.20
C LEU A 33 4.13 -0.71 19.55
N LEU A 34 4.31 -1.77 20.32
CA LEU A 34 4.59 -3.12 19.80
C LEU A 34 3.40 -3.67 19.01
N ILE A 35 2.18 -3.52 19.53
CA ILE A 35 0.97 -3.97 18.83
C ILE A 35 0.74 -3.11 17.58
N GLY A 36 0.77 -1.79 17.73
CA GLY A 36 0.56 -0.85 16.62
C GLY A 36 1.62 -0.99 15.54
N GLY A 37 2.90 -1.03 15.93
CA GLY A 37 4.03 -1.20 15.03
C GLY A 37 4.06 -2.58 14.37
N GLY A 38 3.71 -3.63 15.10
CA GLY A 38 3.59 -4.98 14.54
C GLY A 38 2.47 -5.08 13.50
N TYR A 39 1.32 -4.47 13.77
CA TYR A 39 0.20 -4.46 12.83
C TYR A 39 0.49 -3.65 11.56
N THR A 40 1.09 -2.45 11.70
CA THR A 40 1.47 -1.63 10.55
C THR A 40 2.53 -2.33 9.69
N TRP A 41 3.54 -2.94 10.32
CA TRP A 41 4.56 -3.73 9.64
C TRP A 41 3.94 -4.91 8.87
N PHE A 42 3.04 -5.65 9.51
CA PHE A 42 2.33 -6.75 8.87
C PHE A 42 1.53 -6.29 7.65
N LEU A 43 0.81 -5.17 7.78
CA LEU A 43 -0.01 -4.63 6.68
C LEU A 43 0.87 -4.18 5.51
N VAL A 44 1.97 -3.48 5.77
CA VAL A 44 2.93 -3.05 4.75
C VAL A 44 3.57 -4.26 4.05
N ASN A 45 3.97 -5.28 4.81
CA ASN A 45 4.55 -6.49 4.23
C ASN A 45 3.54 -7.29 3.40
N LYS A 46 2.29 -7.37 3.84
CA LYS A 46 1.22 -8.04 3.09
C LYS A 46 0.91 -7.29 1.78
N ALA A 47 0.77 -5.97 1.85
CA ALA A 47 0.56 -5.14 0.66
C ALA A 47 1.75 -5.23 -0.30
N SER A 48 2.97 -5.12 0.19
CA SER A 48 4.18 -5.22 -0.63
C SER A 48 4.31 -6.58 -1.31
N SER A 49 3.97 -7.66 -0.59
CA SER A 49 3.97 -9.01 -1.16
C SER A 49 2.90 -9.18 -2.24
N ALA A 50 1.69 -8.65 -2.01
CA ALA A 50 0.64 -8.66 -3.03
C ALA A 50 1.06 -7.91 -4.29
N VAL A 51 1.68 -6.73 -4.14
CA VAL A 51 2.18 -5.94 -5.28
C VAL A 51 3.28 -6.69 -6.03
N ARG A 52 4.26 -7.28 -5.33
CA ARG A 52 5.33 -8.06 -5.99
C ARG A 52 4.80 -9.28 -6.74
N ASN A 53 3.78 -9.94 -6.20
CA ASN A 53 3.17 -11.11 -6.85
C ASN A 53 2.31 -10.71 -8.06
N ALA A 54 1.72 -9.51 -8.05
CA ALA A 54 0.92 -8.99 -9.17
C ALA A 54 1.75 -8.27 -10.24
N ALA A 55 2.93 -7.77 -9.88
CA ALA A 55 3.82 -7.09 -10.81
C ALA A 55 4.58 -8.11 -11.67
N HIS A 56 4.31 -8.09 -12.97
CA HIS A 56 5.07 -8.82 -13.96
C HIS A 56 5.93 -7.87 -14.77
N ASP A 57 7.23 -8.17 -14.86
CA ASP A 57 8.14 -7.41 -15.71
C ASP A 57 7.73 -7.55 -17.17
N LEU A 58 7.64 -6.43 -17.87
CA LEU A 58 7.28 -6.43 -19.28
C LEU A 58 8.51 -6.77 -20.12
N ALA A 59 8.37 -7.73 -21.04
CA ALA A 59 9.42 -8.10 -22.00
C ALA A 59 9.87 -6.94 -22.92
N ARG A 60 9.13 -5.83 -22.94
CA ARG A 60 9.38 -4.65 -23.77
C ARG A 60 10.36 -3.61 -23.18
N GLY A 61 10.88 -3.84 -21.97
CA GLY A 61 11.81 -2.93 -21.30
C GLY A 61 11.17 -1.63 -20.79
N ASP A 62 11.97 -0.56 -20.69
CA ASP A 62 11.64 0.67 -19.94
C ASP A 62 10.63 1.62 -20.63
N LYS A 63 10.25 1.35 -21.88
CA LYS A 63 9.35 2.23 -22.64
C LYS A 63 8.42 1.49 -23.59
N SER A 64 7.40 2.21 -24.01
CA SER A 64 6.55 1.77 -25.11
C SER A 64 7.17 2.07 -26.46
N ASP A 65 6.92 1.23 -27.46
CA ASP A 65 7.27 1.49 -28.88
C ASP A 65 6.60 2.78 -29.39
N LEU A 66 5.45 3.14 -28.82
CA LEU A 66 4.73 4.39 -29.09
C LEU A 66 5.35 5.62 -28.39
N ARG A 67 6.49 5.49 -27.70
CA ARG A 67 7.18 6.57 -27.00
C ARG A 67 8.62 6.68 -27.44
N ASP A 68 9.10 7.91 -27.63
CA ASP A 68 10.50 8.17 -27.96
C ASP A 68 11.42 7.97 -26.74
N LYS A 69 10.96 8.40 -25.57
CA LYS A 69 11.74 8.46 -24.31
C LYS A 69 11.16 7.55 -23.22
N ALA A 70 12.01 7.15 -22.27
CA ALA A 70 11.62 6.40 -21.08
C ALA A 70 10.58 7.15 -20.25
N VAL A 71 9.67 6.40 -19.62
CA VAL A 71 8.55 6.97 -18.86
C VAL A 71 9.03 7.47 -17.50
N LYS A 72 8.76 8.73 -17.19
CA LYS A 72 8.90 9.31 -15.84
C LYS A 72 7.51 9.67 -15.29
N PRO A 73 6.89 8.84 -14.45
CA PRO A 73 5.49 9.03 -14.03
C PRO A 73 5.19 10.38 -13.36
N ILE A 74 6.20 10.98 -12.71
CA ILE A 74 6.06 12.27 -12.02
C ILE A 74 5.94 13.45 -13.01
N THR A 75 6.63 13.37 -14.15
CA THR A 75 6.80 14.48 -15.08
C THR A 75 6.14 14.25 -16.43
N ASN A 76 5.66 13.03 -16.72
CA ASN A 76 5.01 12.70 -17.97
C ASN A 76 3.53 12.43 -17.79
N ASN A 77 2.77 12.62 -18.86
CA ASN A 77 1.41 12.10 -18.96
C ASN A 77 1.47 10.57 -19.02
N VAL A 78 0.64 9.90 -18.22
CA VAL A 78 0.64 8.43 -18.08
C VAL A 78 -0.78 7.91 -18.28
N SER A 79 -0.90 6.78 -18.97
CA SER A 79 -2.16 6.07 -19.09
C SER A 79 -2.04 4.72 -18.37
N VAL A 80 -3.07 4.36 -17.62
CA VAL A 80 -3.19 3.10 -16.88
C VAL A 80 -4.44 2.39 -17.40
N LEU A 81 -4.28 1.16 -17.87
CA LEU A 81 -5.38 0.28 -18.21
C LEU A 81 -5.75 -0.53 -16.96
N ILE A 82 -6.99 -0.42 -16.53
CA ILE A 82 -7.55 -1.18 -15.41
C ILE A 82 -8.44 -2.26 -16.01
N MET A 83 -8.18 -3.50 -15.60
CA MET A 83 -8.89 -4.68 -16.08
C MET A 83 -9.54 -5.39 -14.88
N GLY A 84 -10.86 -5.45 -14.86
CA GLY A 84 -11.63 -6.22 -13.89
C GLY A 84 -11.79 -7.64 -14.39
N VAL A 85 -11.09 -8.58 -13.76
CA VAL A 85 -11.14 -9.99 -14.10
C VAL A 85 -12.14 -10.73 -13.21
N ASP A 86 -13.00 -11.55 -13.80
CA ASP A 86 -13.85 -12.52 -13.09
C ASP A 86 -13.13 -13.87 -13.07
N GLU A 87 -12.40 -14.08 -11.99
CA GLU A 87 -11.70 -15.32 -11.67
C GLU A 87 -12.52 -16.17 -10.70
N SER A 88 -12.60 -17.47 -10.97
CA SER A 88 -13.09 -18.43 -9.97
C SER A 88 -12.18 -19.65 -9.91
N ASP A 89 -11.84 -20.06 -8.68
CA ASP A 89 -10.97 -21.20 -8.37
C ASP A 89 -11.43 -22.51 -9.03
N VAL A 90 -12.73 -22.60 -9.33
CA VAL A 90 -13.38 -23.76 -9.98
C VAL A 90 -13.08 -23.80 -11.48
N ARG A 91 -12.98 -22.65 -12.16
CA ARG A 91 -12.76 -22.56 -13.62
C ARG A 91 -11.31 -22.78 -14.03
N GLY A 92 -10.34 -22.45 -13.19
CA GLY A 92 -8.91 -22.63 -13.47
C GLY A 92 -8.48 -24.10 -13.63
N LYS A 93 -9.24 -25.04 -13.05
CA LYS A 93 -8.94 -26.49 -13.15
C LYS A 93 -9.56 -27.18 -14.36
N GLU A 94 -10.58 -26.60 -14.97
CA GLU A 94 -11.41 -27.26 -15.99
C GLU A 94 -11.24 -26.65 -17.40
N TYR A 95 -10.87 -25.36 -17.50
CA TYR A 95 -10.81 -24.63 -18.78
C TYR A 95 -9.45 -23.96 -19.09
N GLY A 96 -8.42 -24.22 -18.27
CA GLY A 96 -7.17 -23.45 -18.31
C GLY A 96 -7.37 -22.02 -17.77
N GLU A 97 -6.31 -21.19 -17.80
CA GLU A 97 -6.29 -19.77 -17.38
C GLU A 97 -7.18 -18.85 -18.25
N ALA A 98 -8.38 -19.28 -18.63
CA ALA A 98 -9.35 -18.49 -19.37
C ALA A 98 -9.98 -17.44 -18.44
N ILE A 99 -9.20 -16.40 -18.15
CA ILE A 99 -9.58 -15.22 -17.38
C ILE A 99 -10.56 -14.40 -18.23
N ARG A 100 -11.80 -14.25 -17.75
CA ARG A 100 -12.79 -13.37 -18.38
C ARG A 100 -12.63 -11.99 -17.78
N THR A 101 -12.38 -10.98 -18.61
CA THR A 101 -12.35 -9.59 -18.16
C THR A 101 -13.73 -8.98 -18.41
N ASP A 102 -14.40 -8.53 -17.34
CA ASP A 102 -15.73 -7.93 -17.43
C ASP A 102 -15.70 -6.40 -17.48
N ALA A 103 -14.59 -5.79 -17.05
CA ALA A 103 -14.43 -4.34 -17.06
C ALA A 103 -13.07 -3.93 -17.65
N LEU A 104 -13.09 -3.04 -18.63
CA LEU A 104 -11.89 -2.38 -19.15
C LEU A 104 -12.06 -0.86 -19.01
N LEU A 105 -11.16 -0.23 -18.26
CA LEU A 105 -11.15 1.20 -18.04
C LEU A 105 -9.75 1.76 -18.30
N LEU A 106 -9.64 2.68 -19.27
CA LEU A 106 -8.41 3.40 -19.54
C LEU A 106 -8.43 4.75 -18.83
N ALA A 107 -7.52 4.92 -17.87
CA ALA A 107 -7.33 6.17 -17.15
C ALA A 107 -6.09 6.91 -17.67
N THR A 108 -6.25 8.13 -18.18
CA THR A 108 -5.14 8.96 -18.65
C THR A 108 -4.98 10.18 -17.74
N PHE A 109 -3.81 10.26 -17.10
CA PHE A 109 -3.40 11.33 -16.21
C PHE A 109 -2.63 12.37 -17.02
N ASN A 110 -3.20 13.57 -17.12
CA ASN A 110 -2.56 14.71 -17.76
C ASN A 110 -1.96 15.62 -16.70
N LYS A 111 -0.62 15.64 -16.64
CA LYS A 111 0.17 16.40 -15.68
C LYS A 111 0.10 17.90 -15.93
N ASP A 112 0.00 18.33 -17.19
CA ASP A 112 0.04 19.75 -17.57
C ASP A 112 -1.25 20.45 -17.12
N SER A 113 -2.40 19.89 -17.51
CA SER A 113 -3.74 20.40 -17.19
C SER A 113 -4.28 19.97 -15.82
N LYS A 114 -3.58 19.08 -15.10
CA LYS A 114 -4.03 18.49 -13.82
C LYS A 114 -5.39 17.77 -13.92
N THR A 115 -5.65 17.13 -15.06
CA THR A 115 -6.90 16.41 -15.29
C THR A 115 -6.67 14.91 -15.43
N VAL A 116 -7.70 14.14 -15.09
CA VAL A 116 -7.76 12.70 -15.34
C VAL A 116 -8.93 12.44 -16.28
N LYS A 117 -8.67 11.78 -17.40
CA LYS A 117 -9.70 11.34 -18.34
C LYS A 117 -9.87 9.83 -18.21
N LEU A 118 -11.11 9.40 -18.02
CA LEU A 118 -11.48 7.98 -17.95
C LEU A 118 -12.25 7.60 -19.21
N LEU A 119 -11.89 6.48 -19.83
CA LEU A 119 -12.59 5.88 -20.95
C LEU A 119 -12.94 4.44 -20.59
N SER A 120 -14.22 4.11 -20.58
CA SER A 120 -14.66 2.71 -20.50
C SER A 120 -14.62 2.09 -21.89
N ILE A 121 -13.96 0.94 -22.01
CA ILE A 121 -13.91 0.14 -23.23
C ILE A 121 -14.87 -1.03 -23.00
N PRO A 122 -15.99 -1.13 -23.75
CA PRO A 122 -16.88 -2.28 -23.64
C PRO A 122 -16.15 -3.58 -23.98
N ARG A 123 -16.44 -4.66 -23.26
CA ARG A 123 -15.81 -5.98 -23.47
C ARG A 123 -15.96 -6.46 -24.92
N ASP A 124 -17.14 -6.26 -25.51
CA ASP A 124 -17.49 -6.75 -26.84
C ASP A 124 -17.22 -5.70 -27.94
N THR A 125 -16.14 -4.92 -27.79
CA THR A 125 -15.77 -3.88 -28.76
C THR A 125 -15.21 -4.51 -30.01
N TYR A 126 -15.89 -4.34 -31.15
CA TYR A 126 -15.41 -4.85 -32.43
C TYR A 126 -14.09 -4.18 -32.85
N THR A 127 -12.98 -4.90 -32.72
CA THR A 127 -11.64 -4.37 -32.94
C THR A 127 -10.73 -5.40 -33.62
N TYR A 128 -9.63 -4.91 -34.19
CA TYR A 128 -8.59 -5.79 -34.72
C TYR A 128 -7.76 -6.35 -33.57
N ILE A 129 -7.64 -7.67 -33.51
CA ILE A 129 -6.85 -8.39 -32.51
C ILE A 129 -5.55 -8.88 -33.18
N PRO A 130 -4.38 -8.28 -32.87
CA PRO A 130 -3.14 -8.56 -33.60
C PRO A 130 -2.68 -10.02 -33.53
N ILE A 131 -2.92 -10.70 -32.39
CA ILE A 131 -2.51 -12.10 -32.22
C ILE A 131 -3.36 -13.07 -33.05
N GLU A 132 -4.65 -12.76 -33.22
CA GLU A 132 -5.58 -13.53 -34.06
C GLU A 132 -5.54 -13.12 -35.54
N LYS A 133 -4.88 -12.00 -35.86
CA LYS A 133 -4.79 -11.39 -37.20
C LYS A 133 -6.15 -11.16 -37.87
N LYS A 134 -7.21 -10.94 -37.09
CA LYS A 134 -8.57 -10.69 -37.58
C LYS A 134 -9.27 -9.64 -36.72
N LYS A 135 -10.41 -9.13 -37.23
CA LYS A 135 -11.34 -8.36 -36.41
C LYS A 135 -12.32 -9.29 -35.72
N ASP A 136 -12.50 -9.10 -34.43
CA ASP A 136 -13.47 -9.84 -33.64
C ASP A 136 -14.16 -8.90 -32.64
N LYS A 137 -15.25 -9.38 -32.06
CA LYS A 137 -15.94 -8.70 -30.95
C LYS A 137 -15.44 -9.24 -29.61
#